data_AF-A0A804RV40-F1
#
_entry.id   AF-A0A804RV40-F1
#
_cell.length_a   1.000
_cell.length_b   1.000
_cell.length_c   1.000
_cell.angle_alpha   90.00
_cell.angle_beta   90.00
_cell.angle_gamma   90.00
#
_symmetry.space_group_name_H-M   'P 1'
#
loop_
_entity.id
_entity.type
_entity.pdbx_description
1 polymer ?
#
loop_
_entity_poly.entity_id
_entity_poly.type
_entity_poly.pdbx_seq_one_letter_code
_entity_poly.pdbx_strand_id
1 'polypeptide(L)'
;MQTVTPDIYTICLGIAASMASFILLGGEPTKRIAFPHARIMLHQPASAYYRARTPEFLLEVEELHKVREMITRVYALRTGKPFWVVSEDMERDVFMSADEAKAYGLVDIVGDEMIDEHCDTDPVWFPEMFKDW
;
A
#
# COMPACT_ATOMS: atom_id res chain seq x y z
N MET A 1 -6.01 -0.99 -10.32
CA MET A 1 -6.95 -0.10 -11.03
C MET A 1 -7.40 -0.77 -12.33
N GLN A 2 -7.95 -1.98 -12.24
CA GLN A 2 -7.99 -2.93 -13.37
C GLN A 2 -9.12 -2.68 -14.38
N THR A 3 -9.96 -1.68 -14.14
CA THR A 3 -11.14 -1.36 -14.96
C THR A 3 -10.91 -0.15 -15.87
N VAL A 4 -9.79 0.56 -15.71
CA VAL A 4 -9.42 1.70 -16.55
C VAL A 4 -8.33 1.23 -17.52
N THR A 5 -8.39 1.71 -18.76
CA THR A 5 -7.44 1.35 -19.81
C THR A 5 -6.05 1.96 -19.66
N PRO A 6 -5.86 3.21 -19.18
CA PRO A 6 -4.51 3.73 -18.99
C PRO A 6 -3.86 3.15 -17.74
N ASP A 7 -2.54 3.00 -17.80
CA ASP A 7 -1.72 2.66 -16.64
C ASP A 7 -1.84 3.76 -15.57
N ILE A 8 -2.03 3.35 -14.31
CA ILE A 8 -2.20 4.29 -13.22
C ILE A 8 -0.97 4.35 -12.32
N TYR A 9 -0.43 5.55 -12.19
CA TYR A 9 0.57 5.90 -11.19
C TYR A 9 -0.10 6.09 -9.84
N THR A 10 0.56 5.59 -8.79
CA THR A 10 0.16 5.83 -7.41
C THR A 10 1.37 6.35 -6.65
N ILE A 11 1.17 7.40 -5.86
CA ILE A 11 2.27 8.13 -5.22
C ILE A 11 1.93 8.28 -3.74
N CYS A 12 2.84 7.84 -2.87
CA CYS A 12 2.81 8.09 -1.45
C CYS A 12 3.81 9.19 -1.10
N LEU A 13 3.31 10.36 -0.74
CA LEU A 13 4.13 11.48 -0.25
C LEU A 13 4.40 11.35 1.26
N GLY A 14 3.38 11.00 2.05
CA GLY A 14 3.47 10.93 3.51
C GLY A 14 3.17 9.54 4.04
N ILE A 15 1.97 9.35 4.62
CA ILE A 15 1.59 8.08 5.23
C ILE A 15 0.48 7.42 4.41
N ALA A 16 0.71 6.18 3.96
CA ALA A 16 -0.31 5.31 3.37
C ALA A 16 -0.55 4.12 4.31
N ALA A 17 -1.55 4.24 5.18
CA ALA A 17 -1.90 3.21 6.16
C ALA A 17 -3.19 2.47 5.78
N SER A 18 -3.23 1.15 6.02
CA SER A 18 -4.43 0.34 5.89
C SER A 18 -5.03 0.36 4.47
N MET A 19 -6.25 0.87 4.30
CA MET A 19 -6.90 0.96 3.00
C MET A 19 -6.10 1.84 2.03
N ALA A 20 -5.36 2.83 2.55
CA ALA A 20 -4.50 3.68 1.72
C ALA A 20 -3.29 2.92 1.15
N SER A 21 -2.68 1.98 1.91
CA SER A 21 -1.63 1.12 1.35
C SER A 21 -2.18 0.15 0.31
N PHE A 22 -3.44 -0.28 0.47
CA PHE A 22 -4.12 -1.12 -0.51
C PHE A 22 -4.40 -0.38 -1.82
N ILE A 23 -4.82 0.89 -1.73
CA ILE A 23 -5.02 1.76 -2.90
C ILE A 23 -3.69 2.05 -3.58
N LEU A 24 -2.62 2.34 -2.82
CA LEU A 24 -1.26 2.51 -3.33
C LEU A 24 -0.79 1.27 -4.10
N LEU A 25 -0.95 0.07 -3.54
CA LEU A 25 -0.64 -1.19 -4.21
C LEU A 25 -1.42 -1.39 -5.53
N GLY A 26 -2.60 -0.76 -5.62
CA GLY A 26 -3.49 -0.85 -6.77
C GLY A 26 -3.01 -0.15 -8.03
N GLY A 27 -1.95 0.66 -7.96
CA GLY A 27 -1.27 1.23 -9.12
C GLY A 27 -0.67 0.16 -10.02
N GLU A 28 -0.36 0.52 -11.26
CA GLU A 28 0.26 -0.39 -12.22
C GLU A 28 1.64 -0.83 -11.71
N PRO A 29 2.03 -2.12 -11.83
CA PRO A 29 3.38 -2.53 -11.45
C PRO A 29 4.42 -1.67 -12.19
N THR A 30 5.55 -1.41 -11.56
CA THR A 30 6.57 -0.44 -12.00
C THR A 30 6.17 1.05 -11.90
N LYS A 31 4.96 1.38 -11.46
CA LYS A 31 4.43 2.76 -11.41
C LYS A 31 3.91 3.16 -10.03
N ARG A 32 4.30 2.43 -8.98
CA ARG A 32 3.96 2.72 -7.58
C ARG A 32 5.16 3.40 -6.92
N ILE A 33 4.99 4.62 -6.45
CA ILE A 33 6.05 5.49 -5.95
C ILE A 33 5.82 5.79 -4.47
N ALA A 34 6.87 5.69 -3.66
CA ALA A 34 6.90 6.25 -2.31
C ALA A 34 8.09 7.19 -2.16
N PHE A 35 7.89 8.37 -1.57
CA PHE A 35 9.00 9.28 -1.28
C PHE A 35 9.82 8.77 -0.09
N PRO A 36 11.10 9.15 0.04
CA PRO A 36 11.98 8.60 1.08
C PRO A 36 11.44 8.69 2.51
N HIS A 37 10.75 9.79 2.85
CA HIS A 37 10.13 10.00 4.16
C HIS A 37 8.75 9.33 4.32
N ALA A 38 8.24 8.67 3.28
CA ALA A 38 6.94 8.04 3.32
C ALA A 38 6.92 6.82 4.24
N ARG A 39 5.77 6.58 4.86
CA ARG A 39 5.50 5.40 5.68
C ARG A 39 4.31 4.64 5.15
N ILE A 40 4.51 3.36 4.86
CA ILE A 40 3.46 2.47 4.39
C ILE A 40 3.13 1.50 5.52
N MET A 41 1.87 1.38 5.91
CA MET A 41 1.46 0.53 7.01
C MET A 41 0.45 -0.53 6.57
N LEU A 42 0.74 -1.79 6.87
CA LEU A 42 -0.17 -2.92 6.73
C LEU A 42 -0.77 -3.28 8.09
N HIS A 43 -2.08 -3.54 8.11
CA HIS A 43 -2.78 -4.13 9.24
C HIS A 43 -4.01 -4.91 8.76
N GLN A 44 -4.56 -5.75 9.62
CA GLN A 44 -5.79 -6.49 9.36
C GLN A 44 -7.03 -5.57 9.28
N PRO A 45 -8.05 -5.93 8.48
CA PRO A 45 -9.34 -5.27 8.56
C PRO A 45 -9.95 -5.41 9.96
N ALA A 46 -10.70 -4.41 10.39
CA ALA A 46 -11.38 -4.40 11.68
C ALA A 46 -12.84 -3.96 11.52
N SER A 47 -13.72 -4.50 12.36
CA SER A 47 -15.09 -4.03 12.51
C SER A 47 -15.32 -3.55 13.95
N ALA A 48 -16.03 -2.43 14.10
CA ALA A 48 -16.42 -1.89 15.40
C ALA A 48 -17.69 -2.55 15.97
N TYR A 49 -18.25 -3.55 15.28
CA TYR A 49 -19.58 -4.11 15.57
C TYR A 49 -19.53 -5.26 16.59
N TYR A 50 -18.97 -4.99 17.78
CA TYR A 50 -18.87 -5.98 18.87
C TYR A 50 -20.08 -6.00 19.81
N ARG A 51 -21.02 -5.06 19.69
CA ARG A 51 -22.16 -4.89 20.63
C ARG A 51 -23.49 -5.44 20.13
N ALA A 52 -23.52 -6.07 18.98
CA ALA A 52 -24.76 -6.55 18.39
C ALA A 52 -25.25 -7.85 19.03
N ARG A 53 -26.54 -8.15 18.84
CA ARG A 53 -27.11 -9.44 19.23
C ARG A 53 -26.47 -10.55 18.40
N THR A 54 -26.58 -11.78 18.91
CA THR A 54 -25.78 -12.92 18.45
C THR A 54 -25.92 -13.24 16.95
N PRO A 55 -27.09 -13.16 16.29
CA PRO A 55 -27.15 -13.42 14.85
C PRO A 55 -26.40 -12.36 14.02
N GLU A 56 -26.59 -11.07 14.34
CA GLU A 56 -25.98 -9.97 13.59
C GLU A 56 -24.45 -9.93 13.79
N PHE A 57 -23.97 -10.23 15.01
CA PHE A 57 -22.53 -10.36 15.28
C PHE A 57 -21.88 -11.47 14.46
N LEU A 58 -22.52 -12.65 14.36
CA LEU A 58 -21.97 -13.77 13.58
C LEU A 58 -21.88 -13.45 12.08
N LEU A 59 -22.90 -12.79 11.53
CA LEU A 59 -22.88 -12.35 10.13
C LEU A 59 -21.76 -11.35 9.86
N GLU A 60 -21.56 -10.40 10.78
CA GLU A 60 -20.48 -9.43 10.66
C GLU A 60 -19.10 -10.10 10.71
N VAL A 61 -18.90 -11.04 11.64
CA VAL A 61 -17.62 -11.78 11.75
C VAL A 61 -17.34 -12.58 10.48
N GLU A 62 -18.37 -13.21 9.90
CA GLU A 62 -18.24 -13.92 8.63
C GLU A 62 -17.84 -12.99 7.49
N GLU A 63 -18.45 -11.80 7.40
CA GLU A 63 -18.13 -10.81 6.38
C GLU A 63 -16.72 -10.24 6.57
N LEU A 64 -16.32 -9.93 7.81
CA LEU A 64 -14.97 -9.47 8.12
C LEU A 64 -13.92 -10.51 7.72
N HIS A 65 -14.21 -11.81 7.94
CA HIS A 65 -13.34 -12.90 7.51
C HIS A 65 -13.19 -12.95 5.98
N LYS A 66 -14.29 -12.81 5.23
CA LYS A 66 -14.26 -12.76 3.75
C LYS A 66 -13.44 -11.58 3.24
N VAL A 67 -13.61 -10.40 3.85
CA VAL A 67 -12.86 -9.19 3.50
C VAL A 67 -11.37 -9.38 3.80
N ARG A 68 -11.01 -9.94 4.96
CA ARG A 68 -9.62 -10.26 5.32
C ARG A 68 -9.00 -11.17 4.27
N GLU A 69 -9.65 -12.28 3.94
CA GLU A 69 -9.14 -13.24 2.95
C GLU A 69 -8.94 -12.60 1.56
N MET A 70 -9.93 -11.82 1.10
CA MET A 70 -9.86 -11.14 -0.20
C MET A 70 -8.69 -10.15 -0.26
N ILE A 71 -8.54 -9.31 0.77
CA ILE A 71 -7.47 -8.32 0.85
C ILE A 71 -6.10 -9.01 0.92
N THR A 72 -5.95 -10.03 1.75
CA THR A 72 -4.68 -10.78 1.86
C THR A 72 -4.32 -11.45 0.52
N ARG A 73 -5.28 -12.01 -0.21
CA ARG A 73 -5.05 -12.58 -1.56
C ARG A 73 -4.55 -11.53 -2.55
N VAL A 74 -5.15 -10.34 -2.56
CA VAL A 74 -4.73 -9.25 -3.45
C VAL A 74 -3.34 -8.75 -3.07
N TYR A 75 -3.04 -8.57 -1.78
CA TYR A 75 -1.69 -8.23 -1.34
C TYR A 75 -0.67 -9.27 -1.77
N ALA A 76 -0.93 -10.55 -1.52
CA ALA A 76 -0.05 -11.65 -1.92
C ALA A 76 0.21 -11.64 -3.44
N LEU A 77 -0.85 -11.51 -4.24
CA LEU A 77 -0.73 -11.45 -5.70
C LEU A 77 0.11 -10.26 -6.17
N ARG A 78 -0.14 -9.07 -5.64
CA ARG A 78 0.49 -7.82 -6.12
C ARG A 78 1.89 -7.57 -5.56
N THR A 79 2.25 -8.23 -4.45
CA THR A 79 3.60 -8.18 -3.86
C THR A 79 4.47 -9.36 -4.29
N GLY A 80 3.86 -10.43 -4.81
CA GLY A 80 4.56 -11.69 -5.12
C GLY A 80 4.89 -12.54 -3.88
N LYS A 81 4.44 -12.14 -2.68
CA LYS A 81 4.68 -12.89 -1.45
C LYS A 81 3.70 -14.04 -1.26
N PRO A 82 4.08 -15.12 -0.57
CA PRO A 82 3.14 -16.15 -0.15
C PRO A 82 2.01 -15.57 0.71
N PHE A 83 0.79 -16.10 0.54
CA PHE A 83 -0.39 -15.67 1.30
C PHE A 83 -0.18 -15.67 2.82
N TRP A 84 0.48 -16.71 3.34
CA TRP A 84 0.72 -16.85 4.78
C TRP A 84 1.66 -15.77 5.34
N VAL A 85 2.66 -15.32 4.57
CA VAL A 85 3.55 -14.21 4.96
C VAL A 85 2.74 -12.93 5.12
N VAL A 86 1.95 -12.58 4.10
CA VAL A 86 1.09 -11.39 4.13
C VAL A 86 0.07 -11.47 5.27
N SER A 87 -0.52 -12.65 5.50
CA SER A 87 -1.49 -12.85 6.58
C SER A 87 -0.87 -12.64 7.97
N GLU A 88 0.38 -13.08 8.16
CA GLU A 88 1.11 -12.90 9.41
C GLU A 88 1.53 -11.43 9.61
N ASP A 89 2.05 -10.79 8.56
CA ASP A 89 2.46 -9.38 8.57
C ASP A 89 1.29 -8.42 8.80
N MET A 90 0.06 -8.81 8.43
CA MET A 90 -1.15 -8.02 8.71
C MET A 90 -1.69 -8.21 10.15
N GLU A 91 -1.24 -9.22 10.89
CA GLU A 91 -1.78 -9.50 12.23
C GLU A 91 -1.46 -8.37 13.24
N ARG A 92 -0.39 -7.63 12.98
CA ARG A 92 0.00 -6.43 13.71
C ARG A 92 0.24 -5.28 12.76
N ASP A 93 0.24 -4.07 13.29
CA ASP A 93 0.60 -2.89 12.53
C ASP A 93 2.09 -2.97 12.15
N VAL A 94 2.36 -3.18 10.86
CA VAL A 94 3.72 -3.17 10.30
C VAL A 94 3.90 -1.88 9.54
N PHE A 95 4.72 -0.98 10.08
CA PHE A 95 5.08 0.28 9.41
C PHE A 95 6.43 0.15 8.70
N MET A 96 6.42 0.33 7.40
CA MET A 96 7.57 0.24 6.50
C MET A 96 7.99 1.64 6.05
N SER A 97 9.31 1.85 5.95
CA SER A 97 9.90 2.93 5.16
C SER A 97 9.63 2.72 3.67
N ALA A 98 9.96 3.70 2.83
CA ALA A 98 9.85 3.54 1.38
C ALA A 98 10.69 2.37 0.86
N ASP A 99 11.92 2.20 1.34
CA ASP A 99 12.81 1.08 0.99
C ASP A 99 12.25 -0.27 1.42
N GLU A 100 11.78 -0.38 2.67
CA GLU A 100 11.16 -1.61 3.17
C GLU A 100 9.88 -1.94 2.38
N ALA A 101 9.08 -0.93 2.04
CA ALA A 101 7.87 -1.10 1.22
C ALA A 101 8.20 -1.52 -0.22
N LYS A 102 9.29 -1.02 -0.80
CA LYS A 102 9.82 -1.45 -2.10
C LYS A 102 10.31 -2.90 -2.04
N ALA A 103 11.12 -3.24 -1.04
CA ALA A 103 11.58 -4.61 -0.80
C ALA A 103 10.41 -5.58 -0.50
N TYR A 104 9.33 -5.09 0.10
CA TYR A 104 8.10 -5.84 0.31
C TYR A 104 7.27 -5.99 -0.98
N GLY A 105 7.45 -5.12 -1.97
CA GLY A 105 6.68 -5.11 -3.21
C GLY A 105 5.37 -4.33 -3.12
N LEU A 106 5.21 -3.45 -2.12
CA LEU A 106 4.08 -2.52 -2.02
C LEU A 106 4.20 -1.35 -2.99
N VAL A 107 5.44 -0.90 -3.21
CA VAL A 107 5.82 0.12 -4.19
C VAL A 107 6.98 -0.38 -5.05
N ASP A 108 7.26 0.31 -6.15
CA ASP A 108 8.29 -0.06 -7.12
C ASP A 108 9.49 0.90 -7.09
N ILE A 109 9.25 2.18 -6.77
CA ILE A 109 10.20 3.27 -6.90
C ILE A 109 10.26 4.05 -5.59
N VAL A 110 11.48 4.36 -5.14
CA VAL A 110 11.69 5.40 -4.12
C VAL A 110 11.88 6.74 -4.85
N GLY A 111 11.17 7.78 -4.43
CA GLY A 111 11.02 9.01 -5.21
C GLY A 111 12.33 9.76 -5.53
N ASP A 112 13.39 9.57 -4.75
CA ASP A 112 14.73 10.12 -5.02
C ASP A 112 15.45 9.42 -6.19
N GLU A 113 15.16 8.14 -6.47
CA GLU A 113 15.66 7.43 -7.65
C GLU A 113 15.22 8.10 -8.96
N MET A 114 14.10 8.82 -8.95
CA MET A 114 13.61 9.60 -10.09
C MET A 114 14.35 10.93 -10.27
N ILE A 115 14.91 11.48 -9.18
CA ILE A 115 15.67 12.73 -9.21
C ILE A 115 16.99 12.50 -9.93
N ASP A 116 17.69 11.41 -9.61
CA ASP A 116 18.97 11.07 -10.24
C ASP A 116 18.84 10.82 -11.76
N GLU A 117 17.71 10.28 -12.23
CA GLU A 117 17.48 10.07 -13.67
C GLU A 117 17.05 11.34 -14.43
N HIS A 118 16.29 12.25 -13.81
CA HIS A 118 15.75 13.44 -14.50
C HIS A 118 16.51 14.74 -14.27
N CYS A 119 17.34 14.86 -13.22
CA CYS A 119 18.16 16.06 -13.01
C CYS A 119 19.13 16.34 -14.16
N ASP A 120 19.48 15.32 -14.95
CA ASP A 120 20.29 15.48 -16.16
C ASP A 120 19.50 16.00 -17.38
N THR A 121 18.16 15.97 -17.38
CA THR A 121 17.37 16.25 -18.60
C THR A 121 16.19 17.22 -18.49
N ASP A 122 15.58 17.47 -17.32
CA ASP A 122 14.50 18.47 -17.23
C ASP A 122 14.29 19.05 -15.80
N PRO A 123 14.61 20.34 -15.55
CA PRO A 123 14.44 20.97 -14.24
C PRO A 123 12.98 21.28 -13.87
N VAL A 124 12.00 21.05 -14.76
CA VAL A 124 10.59 21.40 -14.49
C VAL A 124 9.94 20.47 -13.46
N TRP A 125 10.36 19.21 -13.35
CA TRP A 125 9.64 18.23 -12.52
C TRP A 125 9.97 18.25 -11.02
N PHE A 126 10.99 18.98 -10.57
CA PHE A 126 11.28 19.12 -9.14
C PHE A 126 11.77 20.53 -8.80
N PRO A 127 10.87 21.43 -8.32
CA PRO A 127 11.30 22.63 -7.63
C PRO A 127 12.06 22.23 -6.37
N GLU A 128 12.91 23.13 -5.88
CA GLU A 128 13.67 23.05 -4.62
C GLU A 128 12.84 22.66 -3.37
N MET A 129 11.52 22.58 -3.48
CA MET A 129 10.55 22.17 -2.46
C MET A 129 10.87 20.85 -1.75
N PHE A 130 11.58 19.92 -2.39
CA PHE A 130 11.92 18.62 -1.80
C PHE A 130 13.35 18.51 -1.24
N LYS A 131 14.20 19.54 -1.39
CA LYS A 131 15.58 19.49 -0.86
C LYS A 131 15.64 19.48 0.67
N ASP A 132 14.59 19.96 1.34
CA ASP A 132 14.54 20.16 2.78
C ASP A 132 13.69 19.10 3.54
N TRP A 133 13.22 18.04 2.86
CA TRP A 133 12.33 16.99 3.40
C TRP A 133 13.00 15.63 3.36
#